data_AF-A0A0D3K4R6-F1
#
_entry.id   AF-A0A0D3K4R6-F1
#
_cell.length_a   1.000
_cell.length_b   1.000
_cell.length_c   1.000
_cell.angle_alpha   90.00
_cell.angle_beta   90.00
_cell.angle_gamma   90.00
#
_symmetry.space_group_name_H-M   'P 1'
#
loop_
_entity.id
_entity.type
_entity.pdbx_description
1 polymer ?
#
loop_
_entity_poly.entity_id
_entity_poly.type
_entity_poly.pdbx_seq_one_letter_code
_entity_poly.pdbx_strand_id
1 'polypeptide(L)'
;MLAAIAAQSLAFHAPRTAPPSDRSARAVPPSLGWLGGAASLTDEAKAARAREEELVSWLQDNDVYMSPQSGWGRAGHPLRVESDTSDDFEPSGRGLIARRSIIQNERLLEVPGRLVMTKARAQEVLGAAVPEEMGEYIALALLLVHERAKGSASMWAPYIGVLPSIEDVGPSYAWAEAEGPRRGMRILAELALLKGSGALDSTRSFQAKLQAEYAALRETTLARHADVLPADVVTYDAFVWGA
;
A
#
# COMPACT_ATOMS: atom_id res chain seq x y z
N MET A 1 47.77 -32.39 -16.65
CA MET A 1 48.27 -32.43 -18.05
C MET A 1 47.38 -31.50 -18.84
N LEU A 2 47.79 -30.24 -19.02
CA LEU A 2 48.55 -29.73 -20.20
C LEU A 2 47.65 -29.77 -21.45
N ALA A 3 47.39 -28.69 -22.20
CA ALA A 3 48.06 -27.41 -22.45
C ALA A 3 46.99 -26.41 -22.95
N ALA A 4 46.98 -25.12 -22.60
CA ALA A 4 47.79 -24.02 -23.13
C ALA A 4 47.85 -23.97 -24.67
N ILE A 5 47.07 -23.06 -25.29
CA ILE A 5 47.43 -22.36 -26.54
C ILE A 5 47.01 -20.90 -26.40
N ALA A 6 48.01 -20.03 -26.45
CA ALA A 6 47.89 -18.60 -26.64
C ALA A 6 47.83 -18.26 -28.13
N ALA A 7 47.08 -17.23 -28.50
CA ALA A 7 47.33 -16.47 -29.72
C ALA A 7 46.83 -15.03 -29.55
N GLN A 8 47.68 -14.12 -30.01
CA GLN A 8 47.68 -12.67 -29.82
C GLN A 8 46.51 -12.00 -30.55
N SER A 9 46.02 -10.88 -30.03
CA SER A 9 45.45 -9.85 -30.91
C SER A 9 45.77 -8.44 -30.42
N LEU A 10 46.09 -7.62 -31.39
CA LEU A 10 46.80 -6.36 -31.37
C LEU A 10 46.09 -5.26 -30.58
N ALA A 11 46.90 -4.48 -29.87
CA ALA A 11 46.54 -3.13 -29.46
C ALA A 11 46.41 -2.22 -30.70
N PHE A 12 45.23 -1.63 -30.90
CA PHE A 12 45.05 -0.43 -31.68
C PHE A 12 44.54 0.67 -30.76
N HIS A 13 45.43 1.60 -30.43
CA HIS A 13 45.13 2.88 -29.80
C HIS A 13 44.50 3.79 -30.86
N ALA A 14 43.23 4.14 -30.68
CA ALA A 14 42.61 5.28 -31.35
C ALA A 14 41.95 6.18 -30.29
N PRO A 15 42.12 7.51 -30.35
CA PRO A 15 41.65 8.42 -29.32
C PRO A 15 40.12 8.47 -29.32
N ARG A 16 39.52 8.17 -28.16
CA ARG A 16 38.09 8.42 -27.92
C ARG A 16 37.87 9.93 -27.81
N THR A 17 37.27 10.51 -28.84
CA THR A 17 36.73 11.86 -28.84
C THR A 17 35.63 11.95 -27.78
N ALA A 18 35.70 12.97 -26.92
CA ALA A 18 34.65 13.27 -25.97
C ALA A 18 33.37 13.70 -26.72
N PRO A 19 32.18 13.22 -26.33
CA PRO A 19 30.94 13.73 -26.88
C PRO A 19 30.73 15.20 -26.46
N PRO A 20 30.07 16.02 -27.30
CA PRO A 20 29.89 17.44 -27.05
C PRO A 20 29.09 17.68 -25.76
N SER A 21 29.59 18.61 -24.95
CA SER A 21 28.90 19.13 -23.77
C SER A 21 27.68 19.95 -24.21
N ASP A 22 26.52 19.31 -24.26
CA ASP A 22 25.28 20.02 -24.52
C ASP A 22 24.86 20.76 -23.25
N ARG A 23 25.12 22.07 -23.25
CA ARG A 23 24.55 23.01 -22.29
C ARG A 23 23.09 23.22 -22.68
N SER A 24 22.22 23.21 -21.68
CA SER A 24 20.84 23.75 -21.71
C SER A 24 19.70 22.76 -21.99
N ALA A 25 19.58 21.71 -21.17
CA ALA A 25 18.25 21.30 -20.70
C ALA A 25 17.89 22.18 -19.49
N ARG A 26 17.32 23.37 -19.74
CA ARG A 26 16.67 24.13 -18.66
C ARG A 26 15.46 23.32 -18.23
N ALA A 27 15.55 22.65 -17.08
CA ALA A 27 14.36 22.16 -16.39
C ALA A 27 13.41 23.35 -16.22
N VAL A 28 12.16 23.18 -16.68
CA VAL A 28 11.09 24.11 -16.35
C VAL A 28 10.97 24.07 -14.82
N PRO A 29 11.22 25.18 -14.10
CA PRO A 29 11.03 25.17 -12.66
C PRO A 29 9.56 24.84 -12.37
N PRO A 30 9.27 23.99 -11.38
CA PRO A 30 7.88 23.74 -10.99
C PRO A 30 7.22 25.09 -10.70
N SER A 31 6.07 25.34 -11.30
CA SER A 31 5.32 26.57 -11.09
C SER A 31 5.06 26.71 -9.59
N LEU A 32 5.61 27.78 -9.00
CA LEU A 32 5.42 28.18 -7.60
C LEU A 32 3.97 28.64 -7.37
N GLY A 33 3.01 27.73 -7.46
CA GLY A 33 1.62 27.93 -7.05
C GLY A 33 1.42 27.89 -5.52
N TRP A 34 2.49 27.63 -4.76
CA TRP A 34 2.42 27.30 -3.32
C TRP A 34 2.53 28.51 -2.38
N LEU A 35 2.73 29.73 -2.89
CA LEU A 35 2.74 30.96 -2.06
C LEU A 35 1.32 31.44 -1.65
N GLY A 36 0.32 30.58 -1.74
CA GLY A 36 -0.94 30.74 -1.03
C GLY A 36 -0.85 30.03 0.31
N GLY A 37 -0.93 30.76 1.42
CA GLY A 37 -1.21 30.17 2.73
C GLY A 37 -2.46 29.28 2.68
N ALA A 38 -2.71 28.50 3.73
CA ALA A 38 -3.74 27.45 3.85
C ALA A 38 -5.18 27.73 3.32
N ALA A 39 -5.47 28.94 2.84
CA ALA A 39 -6.68 29.37 2.17
C ALA A 39 -6.88 28.86 0.72
N SER A 40 -5.90 28.22 0.06
CA SER A 40 -6.02 27.81 -1.36
C SER A 40 -6.09 26.30 -1.63
N LEU A 41 -6.30 25.47 -0.61
CA LEU A 41 -6.44 24.02 -0.79
C LEU A 41 -7.89 23.64 -1.13
N THR A 42 -8.07 22.68 -2.04
CA THR A 42 -9.37 22.02 -2.25
C THR A 42 -9.80 21.30 -0.97
N ASP A 43 -11.09 21.07 -0.78
CA ASP A 43 -11.57 20.38 0.42
C ASP A 43 -11.06 18.92 0.49
N GLU A 44 -10.87 18.28 -0.66
CA GLU A 44 -10.20 16.99 -0.78
C GLU A 44 -8.76 17.03 -0.28
N ALA A 45 -7.98 18.05 -0.66
CA ALA A 45 -6.60 18.23 -0.22
C ALA A 45 -6.52 18.55 1.29
N LYS A 46 -7.48 19.33 1.83
CA LYS A 46 -7.57 19.56 3.29
C LYS A 46 -7.88 18.27 4.03
N ALA A 47 -8.82 17.47 3.52
CA ALA A 47 -9.19 16.20 4.15
C ALA A 47 -8.05 15.18 4.07
N ALA A 48 -7.31 15.12 2.96
CA ALA A 48 -6.12 14.28 2.82
C ALA A 48 -5.04 14.66 3.84
N ARG A 49 -4.75 15.96 3.95
CA ARG A 49 -3.80 16.47 4.95
C ARG A 49 -4.23 16.19 6.38
N ALA A 50 -5.51 16.33 6.71
CA ALA A 50 -6.03 16.02 8.04
C ALA A 50 -5.80 14.54 8.40
N ARG A 51 -6.05 13.62 7.46
CA ARG A 51 -5.78 12.19 7.66
C ARG A 51 -4.29 11.88 7.82
N GLU A 52 -3.41 12.59 7.12
CA GLU A 52 -1.96 12.46 7.32
C GLU A 52 -1.51 12.93 8.70
N GLU A 53 -2.00 14.10 9.13
CA GLU A 53 -1.69 14.66 10.44
C GLU A 53 -2.18 13.72 11.56
N GLU A 54 -3.37 13.15 11.39
CA GLU A 54 -3.92 12.12 12.29
C GLU A 54 -3.06 10.85 12.32
N LEU A 55 -2.65 10.33 11.16
CA LEU A 55 -1.76 9.18 11.05
C LEU A 55 -0.42 9.43 11.73
N VAL A 56 0.21 10.58 11.48
CA VAL A 56 1.50 10.94 12.05
C VAL A 56 1.40 11.10 13.56
N SER A 57 0.34 11.75 14.07
CA SER A 57 0.08 11.85 15.51
C SER A 57 -0.06 10.47 16.13
N TRP A 58 -0.88 9.60 15.54
CA TRP A 58 -1.08 8.23 16.01
C TRP A 58 0.22 7.42 16.05
N LEU A 59 1.06 7.55 15.02
CA LEU A 59 2.38 6.92 14.98
C LEU A 59 3.26 7.40 16.14
N GLN A 60 3.32 8.72 16.37
CA GLN A 60 4.10 9.30 17.46
C GLN A 60 3.61 8.88 18.84
N ASP A 61 2.29 8.86 19.05
CA ASP A 61 1.64 8.39 20.27
C ASP A 61 1.91 6.90 20.53
N ASN A 62 2.29 6.16 19.49
CA ASN A 62 2.65 4.75 19.55
C ASN A 62 4.16 4.49 19.37
N ASP A 63 5.00 5.42 19.83
CA ASP A 63 6.47 5.30 19.85
C ASP A 63 7.15 5.20 18.47
N VAL A 64 6.45 5.53 17.38
CA VAL A 64 7.05 5.64 16.05
C VAL A 64 7.52 7.07 15.84
N TYR A 65 8.84 7.24 15.78
CA TYR A 65 9.42 8.57 15.63
C TYR A 65 9.20 9.14 14.23
N MET A 66 8.42 10.22 14.12
CA MET A 66 8.19 10.96 12.86
C MET A 66 8.28 12.48 13.02
N SER A 67 8.90 12.99 14.10
CA SER A 67 8.94 14.44 14.36
C SER A 67 9.75 15.19 13.30
N PRO A 68 9.21 16.25 12.68
CA PRO A 68 9.99 17.09 11.77
C PRO A 68 10.97 18.01 12.51
N GLN A 69 10.78 18.21 13.82
CA GLN A 69 11.59 19.10 14.63
C GLN A 69 12.77 18.35 15.27
N SER A 70 13.95 18.97 15.23
CA SER A 70 15.11 18.50 15.99
C SER A 70 14.91 18.79 17.47
N GLY A 71 15.10 17.77 18.30
CA GLY A 71 15.14 17.90 19.76
C GLY A 71 16.56 17.82 20.29
N TRP A 72 16.70 17.90 21.61
CA TRP A 72 17.99 17.66 22.26
C TRP A 72 18.37 16.18 22.09
N GLY A 73 19.45 15.90 21.35
CA GLY A 73 19.95 14.55 21.12
C GLY A 73 19.27 13.76 19.99
N ARG A 74 18.30 14.33 19.27
CA ARG A 74 17.66 13.65 18.12
C ARG A 74 17.35 14.63 16.99
N ALA A 75 17.92 14.40 15.81
CA ALA A 75 17.62 15.19 14.63
C ALA A 75 16.19 14.96 14.14
N GLY A 76 15.58 15.97 13.52
CA GLY A 76 14.30 15.83 12.83
C GLY A 76 14.29 14.65 11.86
N HIS A 77 13.15 13.97 11.80
CA HIS A 77 12.92 12.79 10.98
C HIS A 77 13.19 13.10 9.49
N PRO A 78 13.95 12.24 8.77
CA PRO A 78 14.34 12.51 7.40
C PRO A 78 13.17 12.46 6.41
N LEU A 79 12.09 11.75 6.74
CA LEU A 79 10.94 11.55 5.84
C LEU A 79 9.70 12.32 6.31
N ARG A 80 8.82 12.62 5.37
CA ARG A 80 7.42 13.02 5.61
C ARG A 80 6.46 12.09 4.88
N VAL A 81 5.29 11.91 5.44
CA VAL A 81 4.14 11.33 4.73
C VAL A 81 3.61 12.38 3.75
N GLU A 82 3.26 11.95 2.55
CA GLU A 82 2.60 12.76 1.53
C GLU A 82 1.48 11.94 0.88
N SER A 83 0.27 12.49 0.76
CA SER A 83 -0.91 11.81 0.23
C SER A 83 -0.82 11.52 -1.26
N ASP A 84 -0.01 12.30 -1.97
CA ASP A 84 0.14 12.20 -3.41
C ASP A 84 1.63 12.28 -3.78
N THR A 85 2.10 11.21 -4.37
CA THR A 85 3.49 11.03 -4.81
C THR A 85 3.47 10.53 -6.24
N SER A 86 4.54 10.81 -6.98
CA SER A 86 4.70 10.35 -8.34
C SER A 86 6.04 9.63 -8.50
N ASP A 87 6.02 8.47 -9.14
CA ASP A 87 7.20 7.73 -9.57
C ASP A 87 7.23 7.70 -11.10
N ASP A 88 8.36 8.06 -11.71
CA ASP A 88 8.50 8.17 -13.18
C ASP A 88 7.35 8.89 -13.91
N PHE A 89 6.85 10.00 -13.31
CA PHE A 89 5.73 10.81 -13.79
C PHE A 89 4.35 10.12 -13.72
N GLU A 90 4.25 8.96 -13.10
CA GLU A 90 2.99 8.26 -12.83
C GLU A 90 2.57 8.49 -11.36
N PRO A 91 1.29 8.80 -11.10
CA PRO A 91 0.80 8.95 -9.74
C PRO A 91 0.85 7.60 -9.01
N SER A 92 1.47 7.58 -7.83
CA SER A 92 1.67 6.39 -6.99
C SER A 92 0.88 6.45 -5.68
N GLY A 93 0.05 7.49 -5.48
CA GLY A 93 -0.72 7.69 -4.27
C GLY A 93 0.16 8.09 -3.09
N ARG A 94 -0.16 7.61 -1.88
CA ARG A 94 0.56 8.02 -0.66
C ARG A 94 1.96 7.42 -0.61
N GLY A 95 2.94 8.26 -0.24
CA GLY A 95 4.32 7.81 -0.09
C GLY A 95 5.09 8.57 0.99
N LEU A 96 6.38 8.26 1.07
CA LEU A 96 7.34 8.91 1.95
C LEU A 96 8.31 9.76 1.13
N ILE A 97 8.37 11.06 1.41
CA ILE A 97 9.29 11.99 0.74
C ILE A 97 10.41 12.40 1.69
N ALA A 98 11.64 12.35 1.20
CA ALA A 98 12.80 12.84 1.93
C ALA A 98 12.78 14.37 2.08
N ARG A 99 12.90 14.86 3.32
CA ARG A 99 13.07 16.28 3.66
C ARG A 99 14.53 16.73 3.59
N ARG A 100 15.46 15.77 3.59
CA ARG A 100 16.91 15.99 3.51
C ARG A 100 17.57 14.79 2.84
N SER A 101 18.85 14.94 2.51
CA SER A 101 19.67 13.80 2.09
C SER A 101 19.66 12.69 3.15
N ILE A 102 19.49 11.47 2.67
CA ILE A 102 19.54 10.23 3.43
C ILE A 102 20.82 9.53 3.06
N ILE A 103 21.58 9.07 4.05
CA ILE A 103 22.80 8.29 3.80
C ILE A 103 22.47 6.80 3.69
N GLN A 104 23.32 6.05 3.00
CA GLN A 104 23.14 4.61 2.88
C GLN A 104 23.12 3.95 4.27
N ASN A 105 22.19 3.01 4.47
CA ASN A 105 21.95 2.30 5.74
C ASN A 105 21.50 3.19 6.90
N GLU A 106 21.06 4.42 6.64
CA GLU A 106 20.40 5.24 7.64
C GLU A 106 19.10 4.56 8.09
N ARG A 107 18.88 4.47 9.41
CA ARG A 107 17.63 3.93 9.96
C ARG A 107 16.51 4.93 9.74
N LEU A 108 15.56 4.56 8.85
CA LEU A 108 14.47 5.44 8.45
C LEU A 108 13.25 5.37 9.36
N LEU A 109 12.88 4.17 9.81
CA LEU A 109 11.68 3.96 10.63
C LEU A 109 11.89 2.76 11.56
N GLU A 110 11.28 2.80 12.73
CA GLU A 110 11.14 1.67 13.64
C GLU A 110 9.67 1.57 14.05
N VAL A 111 9.07 0.38 13.88
CA VAL A 111 7.67 0.14 14.20
C VAL A 111 7.61 -0.86 15.35
N PRO A 112 7.03 -0.50 16.51
CA PRO A 112 6.82 -1.45 17.58
C PRO A 112 5.94 -2.62 17.12
N GLY A 113 6.35 -3.85 17.46
CA GLY A 113 5.64 -5.07 17.04
C GLY A 113 4.16 -5.10 17.43
N ARG A 114 3.77 -4.40 18.50
CA ARG A 114 2.36 -4.29 18.95
C ARG A 114 1.43 -3.60 17.95
N LEU A 115 1.98 -2.80 17.02
CA LEU A 115 1.24 -2.12 15.95
C LEU A 115 1.05 -3.01 14.71
N VAL A 116 1.86 -4.06 14.59
CA VAL A 116 1.84 -4.96 13.44
C VAL A 116 0.64 -5.89 13.56
N MET A 117 -0.20 -5.87 12.52
CA MET A 117 -1.30 -6.82 12.40
C MET A 117 -0.75 -8.17 11.95
N THR A 118 -0.96 -9.19 12.78
CA THR A 118 -0.46 -10.55 12.57
C THR A 118 -1.58 -11.55 12.86
N LYS A 119 -1.42 -12.80 12.42
CA LYS A 119 -2.34 -13.88 12.84
C LYS A 119 -2.41 -14.02 14.37
N ALA A 120 -1.28 -13.92 15.07
CA ALA A 120 -1.26 -13.96 16.53
C ALA A 120 -2.12 -12.84 17.15
N ARG A 121 -2.03 -11.63 16.61
CA ARG A 121 -2.91 -10.52 17.03
C ARG A 121 -4.38 -10.78 16.68
N ALA A 122 -4.66 -11.39 15.53
CA ALA A 122 -6.02 -11.79 15.18
C ALA A 122 -6.59 -12.80 16.19
N GLN A 123 -5.79 -13.78 16.64
CA GLN A 123 -6.16 -14.75 17.67
C GLN A 123 -6.36 -14.08 19.04
N GLU A 124 -5.51 -13.13 19.42
CA GLU A 124 -5.67 -12.36 20.66
C GLU A 124 -6.98 -11.56 20.68
N VAL A 125 -7.37 -10.96 19.55
CA VAL A 125 -8.56 -10.08 19.44
C VAL A 125 -9.84 -10.89 19.22
N LEU A 126 -9.80 -11.89 18.35
CA LEU A 126 -10.97 -12.63 17.87
C LEU A 126 -11.14 -14.00 18.56
N GLY A 127 -10.16 -14.42 19.35
CA GLY A 127 -10.19 -15.66 20.12
C GLY A 127 -10.42 -16.90 19.25
N ALA A 128 -11.36 -17.74 19.67
CA ALA A 128 -11.68 -19.00 19.00
C ALA A 128 -12.21 -18.85 17.56
N ALA A 129 -12.61 -17.64 17.15
CA ALA A 129 -13.00 -17.38 15.77
C ALA A 129 -11.83 -17.46 14.79
N VAL A 130 -10.59 -17.41 15.27
CA VAL A 130 -9.38 -17.61 14.47
C VAL A 130 -8.61 -18.81 15.04
N PRO A 131 -8.95 -20.04 14.65
CA PRO A 131 -8.25 -21.22 15.12
C PRO A 131 -6.84 -21.33 14.52
N GLU A 132 -6.00 -22.19 15.11
CA GLU A 132 -4.59 -22.33 14.73
C GLU A 132 -4.39 -22.85 13.30
N GLU A 133 -5.32 -23.63 12.78
CA GLU A 133 -5.31 -24.13 11.41
C GLU A 133 -5.77 -23.11 10.37
N MET A 134 -6.35 -21.97 10.78
CA MET A 134 -6.80 -20.94 9.85
C MET A 134 -5.61 -20.33 9.12
N GLY A 135 -5.73 -20.17 7.80
CA GLY A 135 -4.72 -19.51 6.98
C GLY A 135 -4.47 -18.07 7.44
N GLU A 136 -3.21 -17.64 7.43
CA GLU A 136 -2.80 -16.31 7.92
C GLU A 136 -3.53 -15.17 7.19
N TYR A 137 -3.72 -15.27 5.88
CA TYR A 137 -4.44 -14.24 5.11
C TYR A 137 -5.92 -14.11 5.52
N ILE A 138 -6.60 -15.23 5.80
CA ILE A 138 -7.99 -15.21 6.27
C ILE A 138 -8.06 -14.58 7.67
N ALA A 139 -7.12 -14.94 8.56
CA ALA A 139 -7.03 -14.36 9.89
C ALA A 139 -6.81 -12.84 9.86
N LEU A 140 -5.91 -12.37 8.98
CA LEU A 140 -5.64 -10.94 8.78
C LEU A 140 -6.84 -10.21 8.18
N ALA A 141 -7.50 -10.78 7.17
CA ALA A 141 -8.70 -10.21 6.58
C ALA A 141 -9.81 -10.02 7.62
N LEU A 142 -10.04 -11.04 8.46
CA LEU A 142 -11.00 -10.97 9.56
C LEU A 142 -10.64 -9.88 10.58
N LEU A 143 -9.36 -9.79 10.98
CA LEU A 143 -8.89 -8.75 11.89
C LEU A 143 -9.08 -7.35 11.29
N LEU A 144 -8.73 -7.15 10.02
CA LEU A 144 -8.91 -5.88 9.31
C LEU A 144 -10.39 -5.47 9.25
N VAL A 145 -11.28 -6.39 8.88
CA VAL A 145 -12.72 -6.13 8.81
C VAL A 145 -13.29 -5.80 10.19
N HIS A 146 -12.90 -6.58 11.22
CA HIS A 146 -13.34 -6.36 12.59
C HIS A 146 -12.90 -4.99 13.12
N GLU A 147 -11.62 -4.64 12.95
CA GLU A 147 -11.09 -3.35 13.39
C GLU A 147 -11.66 -2.18 12.60
N ARG A 148 -11.92 -2.35 11.30
CA ARG A 148 -12.62 -1.33 10.50
C ARG A 148 -14.04 -1.08 11.01
N ALA A 149 -14.77 -2.14 11.37
CA ALA A 149 -16.14 -2.04 11.87
C ALA A 149 -16.25 -1.33 13.21
N LYS A 150 -15.20 -1.39 14.04
CA LYS A 150 -15.11 -0.64 15.31
C LYS A 150 -15.00 0.87 15.11
N GLY A 151 -14.66 1.35 13.91
CA GLY A 151 -14.50 2.77 13.62
C GLY A 151 -13.49 3.42 14.56
N SER A 152 -13.83 4.56 15.17
CA SER A 152 -12.96 5.30 16.09
C SER A 152 -12.62 4.55 17.39
N ALA A 153 -13.31 3.45 17.72
CA ALA A 153 -12.96 2.60 18.84
C ALA A 153 -11.78 1.65 18.53
N SER A 154 -11.36 1.54 17.26
CA SER A 154 -10.18 0.78 16.89
C SER A 154 -8.90 1.55 17.20
N MET A 155 -7.93 0.88 17.82
CA MET A 155 -6.59 1.46 17.96
C MET A 155 -5.90 1.68 16.61
N TRP A 156 -6.33 0.99 15.54
CA TRP A 156 -5.80 1.16 14.19
C TRP A 156 -6.66 2.10 13.34
N ALA A 157 -7.66 2.79 13.90
CA ALA A 157 -8.55 3.65 13.13
C ALA A 157 -7.79 4.68 12.24
N PRO A 158 -6.75 5.38 12.74
CA PRO A 158 -5.97 6.30 11.91
C PRO A 158 -5.23 5.60 10.75
N TYR A 159 -4.74 4.38 10.99
CA TYR A 159 -4.08 3.58 9.96
C TYR A 159 -5.09 3.04 8.92
N ILE A 160 -6.22 2.48 9.37
CA ILE A 160 -7.26 1.96 8.48
C ILE A 160 -7.88 3.08 7.66
N GLY A 161 -8.09 4.26 8.25
CA GLY A 161 -8.67 5.43 7.60
C GLY A 161 -7.82 6.00 6.46
N VAL A 162 -6.53 5.61 6.38
CA VAL A 162 -5.65 5.99 5.28
C VAL A 162 -5.49 4.90 4.22
N LEU A 163 -5.89 3.65 4.48
CA LEU A 163 -5.74 2.58 3.50
C LEU A 163 -6.51 2.90 2.20
N PRO A 164 -5.95 2.56 1.03
CA PRO A 164 -6.64 2.76 -0.23
C PRO A 164 -7.91 1.91 -0.29
N SER A 165 -8.90 2.38 -1.04
CA SER A 165 -10.04 1.56 -1.41
C SER A 165 -9.62 0.49 -2.43
N ILE A 166 -10.48 -0.52 -2.64
CA ILE A 166 -10.24 -1.52 -3.69
C ILE A 166 -10.15 -0.82 -5.05
N GLU A 167 -10.96 0.22 -5.25
CA GLU A 167 -11.00 1.01 -6.47
C GLU A 167 -9.70 1.80 -6.70
N ASP A 168 -9.10 2.32 -5.64
CA ASP A 168 -7.81 3.03 -5.72
C ASP A 168 -6.65 2.09 -6.10
N VAL A 169 -6.68 0.84 -5.61
CA VAL A 169 -5.68 -0.18 -5.94
C VAL A 169 -5.94 -0.80 -7.32
N GLY A 170 -7.21 -0.95 -7.69
CA GLY A 170 -7.65 -1.55 -8.95
C GLY A 170 -7.20 -2.99 -9.18
N PRO A 171 -7.24 -3.91 -8.18
CA PRO A 171 -6.78 -5.27 -8.39
C PRO A 171 -7.71 -6.02 -9.35
N SER A 172 -7.15 -6.80 -10.29
CA SER A 172 -7.91 -7.45 -11.35
C SER A 172 -9.02 -8.39 -10.85
N TYR A 173 -8.84 -8.96 -9.65
CA TYR A 173 -9.85 -9.84 -9.04
C TYR A 173 -11.09 -9.10 -8.53
N ALA A 174 -11.02 -7.78 -8.35
CA ALA A 174 -12.17 -6.96 -7.99
C ALA A 174 -12.95 -6.45 -9.21
N TRP A 175 -12.46 -6.67 -10.43
CA TRP A 175 -13.13 -6.23 -11.65
C TRP A 175 -14.37 -7.09 -11.92
N ALA A 176 -15.51 -6.43 -12.20
CA ALA A 176 -16.77 -7.10 -12.44
C ALA A 176 -16.81 -7.74 -13.85
N GLU A 177 -17.26 -9.00 -13.95
CA GLU A 177 -17.45 -9.69 -15.24
C GLU A 177 -18.74 -9.28 -15.98
N ALA A 178 -19.73 -8.63 -15.32
CA ALA A 178 -21.08 -8.44 -15.89
C ALA A 178 -21.61 -6.99 -15.94
N GLU A 179 -22.34 -6.69 -17.03
CA GLU A 179 -23.04 -5.44 -17.33
C GLU A 179 -24.08 -5.13 -16.25
N GLY A 180 -23.65 -4.37 -15.24
CA GLY A 180 -24.44 -4.01 -14.07
C GLY A 180 -24.28 -2.53 -13.71
N PRO A 181 -25.29 -1.91 -13.07
CA PRO A 181 -25.40 -0.46 -12.92
C PRO A 181 -24.48 0.16 -11.86
N ARG A 182 -23.39 -0.51 -11.47
CA ARG A 182 -22.48 -0.01 -10.43
C ARG A 182 -21.46 0.96 -11.05
N ARG A 183 -21.72 2.25 -10.79
CA ARG A 183 -20.85 3.44 -10.84
C ARG A 183 -19.47 3.23 -11.49
N GLY A 184 -19.31 3.81 -12.67
CA GLY A 184 -18.03 3.94 -13.36
C GLY A 184 -18.04 3.16 -14.66
N MET A 185 -18.43 3.85 -15.72
CA MET A 185 -18.52 3.36 -17.10
C MET A 185 -17.12 2.97 -17.64
N ARG A 186 -16.51 1.88 -17.16
CA ARG A 186 -15.22 1.37 -17.66
C ARG A 186 -14.84 -0.09 -17.35
N ILE A 187 -15.56 -0.84 -16.51
CA ILE A 187 -15.01 -2.09 -15.93
C ILE A 187 -15.22 -3.35 -16.81
N LEU A 188 -16.23 -3.38 -17.66
CA LEU A 188 -16.59 -4.60 -18.42
C LEU A 188 -15.73 -4.91 -19.62
N ALA A 189 -15.00 -3.91 -20.09
CA ALA A 189 -14.00 -4.08 -21.13
C ALA A 189 -12.69 -4.65 -20.56
N GLU A 190 -12.45 -4.58 -19.24
CA GLU A 190 -11.09 -4.69 -18.69
C GLU A 190 -10.59 -6.13 -18.59
N LEU A 191 -11.42 -7.10 -18.18
CA LEU A 191 -11.03 -8.52 -18.25
C LEU A 191 -10.92 -9.01 -19.70
N ALA A 192 -11.67 -8.41 -20.62
CA ALA A 192 -11.54 -8.70 -22.05
C ALA A 192 -10.17 -8.24 -22.60
N LEU A 193 -9.57 -7.18 -22.05
CA LEU A 193 -8.19 -6.77 -22.38
C LEU A 193 -7.17 -7.84 -22.00
N LEU A 194 -7.46 -8.64 -20.98
CA LEU A 194 -6.59 -9.73 -20.53
C LEU A 194 -6.83 -11.04 -21.29
N LYS A 195 -7.75 -11.08 -22.26
CA LYS A 195 -8.08 -12.29 -23.00
C LYS A 195 -6.84 -12.87 -23.70
N GLY A 196 -6.57 -14.14 -23.45
CA GLY A 196 -5.40 -14.85 -23.99
C GLY A 196 -4.13 -14.69 -23.16
N SER A 197 -4.16 -13.92 -22.08
CA SER A 197 -3.06 -13.84 -21.11
C SER A 197 -3.28 -14.81 -19.94
N GLY A 198 -2.19 -15.27 -19.31
CA GLY A 198 -2.26 -16.04 -18.06
C GLY A 198 -2.75 -15.22 -16.86
N ALA A 199 -2.77 -13.88 -16.97
CA ALA A 199 -3.30 -13.00 -15.94
C ALA A 199 -4.81 -13.15 -15.79
N LEU A 200 -5.55 -13.39 -16.88
CA LEU A 200 -6.98 -13.64 -16.83
C LEU A 200 -7.31 -14.93 -16.08
N ASP A 201 -6.58 -16.01 -16.38
CA ASP A 201 -6.77 -17.30 -15.71
C ASP A 201 -6.43 -17.23 -14.22
N SER A 202 -5.36 -16.50 -13.88
CA SER A 202 -4.96 -16.25 -12.49
C SER A 202 -6.01 -15.44 -11.75
N THR A 203 -6.54 -14.39 -12.39
CA THR A 203 -7.60 -13.53 -11.83
C THR A 203 -8.85 -14.34 -11.52
N ARG A 204 -9.33 -15.15 -12.48
CA ARG A 204 -10.50 -16.01 -12.30
C ARG A 204 -10.30 -17.08 -11.23
N SER A 205 -9.12 -17.69 -11.21
CA SER A 205 -8.77 -18.68 -10.18
C SER A 205 -8.80 -18.05 -8.79
N PHE A 206 -8.28 -16.82 -8.66
CA PHE A 206 -8.28 -16.10 -7.39
C PHE A 206 -9.70 -15.65 -6.97
N GLN A 207 -10.52 -15.17 -7.90
CA GLN A 207 -11.93 -14.87 -7.63
C GLN A 207 -12.70 -16.10 -7.13
N ALA A 208 -12.55 -17.24 -7.81
CA ALA A 208 -13.18 -18.49 -7.40
C ALA A 208 -12.71 -18.95 -6.01
N LYS A 209 -11.42 -18.79 -5.72
CA LYS A 209 -10.84 -19.06 -4.40
C LYS A 209 -11.46 -18.19 -3.31
N LEU A 210 -11.50 -16.86 -3.50
CA LEU A 210 -12.08 -15.93 -2.52
C LEU A 210 -13.55 -16.24 -2.23
N GLN A 211 -14.33 -16.56 -3.26
CA GLN A 211 -15.73 -16.97 -3.10
C GLN A 211 -15.86 -18.26 -2.28
N ALA A 212 -15.05 -19.27 -2.60
CA ALA A 212 -15.07 -20.55 -1.88
C ALA A 212 -14.64 -20.39 -0.42
N GLU A 213 -13.57 -19.61 -0.16
CA GLU A 213 -13.08 -19.34 1.20
C GLU A 213 -14.13 -18.58 2.02
N TYR A 214 -14.75 -17.54 1.45
CA TYR A 214 -15.79 -16.80 2.15
C TYR A 214 -17.05 -17.64 2.41
N ALA A 215 -17.47 -18.47 1.45
CA ALA A 215 -18.59 -19.39 1.64
C ALA A 215 -18.33 -20.38 2.79
N ALA A 216 -17.14 -21.00 2.81
CA ALA A 216 -16.74 -21.89 3.89
C ALA A 216 -16.65 -21.14 5.24
N LEU A 217 -16.11 -19.92 5.25
CA LEU A 217 -16.00 -19.08 6.44
C LEU A 217 -17.38 -18.75 7.04
N ARG A 218 -18.37 -18.46 6.20
CA ARG A 218 -19.76 -18.20 6.62
C ARG A 218 -20.38 -19.40 7.32
N GLU A 219 -20.24 -20.59 6.74
CA GLU A 219 -20.85 -21.81 7.26
C GLU A 219 -20.17 -22.31 8.54
N THR A 220 -18.88 -22.03 8.71
CA THR A 220 -18.08 -22.57 9.81
C THR A 220 -17.86 -21.55 10.91
N THR A 221 -17.18 -20.45 10.62
CA THR A 221 -16.66 -19.51 11.63
C THR A 221 -17.71 -18.46 11.98
N LEU A 222 -18.28 -17.78 10.97
CA LEU A 222 -19.20 -16.67 11.22
C LEU A 222 -20.53 -17.14 11.83
N ALA A 223 -21.00 -18.34 11.44
CA ALA A 223 -22.19 -18.94 12.04
C ALA A 223 -22.00 -19.29 13.53
N ARG A 224 -20.78 -19.65 13.94
CA ARG A 224 -20.46 -20.06 15.33
C ARG A 224 -20.04 -18.91 16.24
N HIS A 225 -19.44 -17.86 15.66
CA HIS A 225 -18.86 -16.73 16.38
C HIS A 225 -19.50 -15.40 15.96
N ALA A 226 -20.83 -15.41 15.77
CA ALA A 226 -21.59 -14.24 15.34
C ALA A 226 -21.58 -13.08 16.36
N ASP A 227 -21.22 -13.36 17.62
CA ASP A 227 -21.04 -12.39 18.69
C ASP A 227 -19.79 -11.52 18.48
N VAL A 228 -18.71 -12.08 17.91
CA VAL A 228 -17.44 -11.38 17.65
C VAL A 228 -17.32 -10.93 16.19
N LEU A 229 -17.84 -11.76 15.27
CA LEU A 229 -17.81 -11.51 13.83
C LEU A 229 -19.24 -11.61 13.25
N PRO A 230 -20.05 -10.56 13.42
CA PRO A 230 -21.40 -10.51 12.86
C PRO A 230 -21.39 -10.64 11.33
N ALA A 231 -22.32 -11.42 10.79
CA ALA A 231 -22.38 -11.71 9.34
C ALA A 231 -22.76 -10.49 8.48
N ASP A 232 -23.38 -9.47 9.07
CA ASP A 232 -23.67 -8.17 8.45
C ASP A 232 -22.44 -7.24 8.41
N VAL A 233 -21.44 -7.49 9.28
CA VAL A 233 -20.15 -6.80 9.28
C VAL A 233 -19.18 -7.49 8.30
N VAL A 234 -19.01 -8.80 8.43
CA VAL A 234 -18.12 -9.59 7.57
C VAL A 234 -18.86 -10.01 6.30
N THR A 235 -19.20 -9.03 5.47
CA THR A 235 -19.78 -9.26 4.13
C THR A 235 -18.71 -9.77 3.15
N TYR A 236 -19.12 -10.26 1.98
CA TYR A 236 -18.15 -10.67 0.94
C TYR A 236 -17.28 -9.50 0.51
N ASP A 237 -17.88 -8.33 0.27
CA ASP A 237 -17.16 -7.12 -0.14
C ASP A 237 -16.17 -6.66 0.96
N ALA A 238 -16.56 -6.77 2.24
CA ALA A 238 -15.66 -6.47 3.34
C ALA A 238 -14.51 -7.49 3.45
N PHE A 239 -14.80 -8.78 3.27
CA PHE A 239 -13.79 -9.84 3.25
C PHE A 239 -12.79 -9.63 2.11
N VAL A 240 -13.26 -9.34 0.89
CA VAL A 240 -12.41 -9.05 -0.27
C VAL A 240 -11.56 -7.79 -0.04
N TRP A 241 -12.06 -6.78 0.67
CA TRP A 241 -11.26 -5.61 1.03
C TRP A 241 -10.13 -5.94 2.02
N GLY A 242 -10.35 -6.92 2.91
CA GLY A 242 -9.34 -7.36 3.87
C GLY A 242 -8.36 -8.40 3.32
N ALA A 243 -8.63 -8.99 2.15
CA ALA A 243 -7.89 -10.11 1.55
C ALA A 243 -6.88 -9.65 0.48
#